data_AF-A0AAD6AQC6-F1
#
_entry.id   AF-A0AAD6AQC6-F1
#
_cell.length_a   1.000
_cell.length_b   1.000
_cell.length_c   1.000
_cell.angle_alpha   90.00
_cell.angle_beta   90.00
_cell.angle_gamma   90.00
#
_symmetry.space_group_name_H-M   'P 1'
#
loop_
_entity.id
_entity.type
_entity.pdbx_description
1 polymer ?
#
loop_
_entity_poly.entity_id
_entity_poly.type
_entity_poly.pdbx_seq_one_letter_code
_entity_poly.pdbx_strand_id
1 'polypeptide(L)'
;MEKKHMSAFELYKTLSPDLPPTATKSPLQVANKKKRKKENGASKVSPIKAQIKPERKPERKKMRKKSAQREESLNEITEDEECVNGHGEAGEALDALLADLTKVNNSKERASKLFQWFINPIPVKSFFRETWEKKPILVQRKNPDYYKGLFSTAEFDRILRQDEVQYGVNLDVTSYTKGKRETHNPPGRALPFTVWDFYESGCSLRLLNPQAFSSTVWNVLSTLQEQFGSMAGANVYLTPPGTQGFAPHYDDIEAFVVQLEGKKHWRVYSPRSEDEVLPVLSSTNFNQTNIGKPILEVVLEAGDLLYFPRGFIHQGDCLPDAHSLHITVSSFQKNSWGDLLHKVVPAALEIAMEEDVEFRQGLPLDYLTYMGVQNSDKDDPRRTKFFSRVEHLMKKLTTYAPVDAAVDQKARVFLHDCLPPMLTPEELATSVLGASARWEHGQVMDVGAKITAKTRVRVLRGGCARLCSDGEAVHLYYTTENSRVYHKEQLKSFEIKVEHTDAIEFLIHSYPKFVTVGSFPCDSAEDRITLAELLFERGIIHTADAL
;
A
#
# COMPACT_ATOMS: atom_id res chain seq x y z
N MET A 1 7.20 -0.33 -43.83
CA MET A 1 6.84 0.83 -42.99
C MET A 1 7.55 0.65 -41.67
N GLU A 2 8.55 1.48 -41.40
CA GLU A 2 9.26 1.49 -40.13
C GLU A 2 8.33 2.01 -39.04
N LYS A 3 8.36 1.37 -37.86
CA LYS A 3 7.73 1.95 -36.67
C LYS A 3 8.62 3.10 -36.20
N LYS A 4 8.23 4.34 -36.49
CA LYS A 4 8.77 5.50 -35.76
C LYS A 4 8.51 5.28 -34.27
N HIS A 5 9.57 5.37 -33.47
CA HIS A 5 9.43 5.58 -32.04
C HIS A 5 8.84 6.99 -31.85
N MET A 6 7.65 7.09 -31.26
CA MET A 6 7.16 8.34 -30.69
C MET A 6 7.73 8.42 -29.27
N SER A 7 8.26 9.59 -28.88
CA SER A 7 8.68 9.81 -27.49
C SER A 7 7.45 9.99 -26.61
N ALA A 8 7.59 9.75 -25.30
CA ALA A 8 6.48 9.92 -24.36
C ALA A 8 5.85 11.31 -24.50
N PHE A 9 6.66 12.36 -24.68
CA PHE A 9 6.20 13.76 -24.78
C PHE A 9 5.18 14.04 -25.90
N GLU A 10 5.22 13.32 -27.04
CA GLU A 10 4.19 13.51 -28.10
C GLU A 10 2.81 12.99 -27.70
N LEU A 11 2.70 12.07 -26.73
CA LEU A 11 1.43 11.53 -26.24
C LEU A 11 0.70 12.48 -25.26
N TYR A 12 1.39 13.46 -24.66
CA TYR A 12 0.80 14.35 -23.64
C TYR A 12 0.37 15.73 -24.18
N LYS A 13 0.72 16.09 -25.42
CA LYS A 13 0.38 17.41 -26.01
C LYS A 13 -1.12 17.66 -26.28
N THR A 14 -1.98 16.70 -25.98
CA THR A 14 -3.45 16.79 -26.12
C THR A 14 -4.16 16.99 -24.78
N LEU A 15 -3.46 17.43 -23.73
CA LEU A 15 -4.01 17.63 -22.39
C LEU A 15 -3.70 19.04 -21.89
N SER A 16 -4.75 19.83 -21.62
CA SER A 16 -4.64 21.11 -20.89
C SER A 16 -5.00 20.90 -19.41
N PRO A 17 -4.26 21.47 -18.44
CA PRO A 17 -4.57 21.31 -17.03
C PRO A 17 -5.45 22.44 -16.48
N ASP A 18 -6.53 22.09 -15.78
CA ASP A 18 -7.21 23.00 -14.85
C ASP A 18 -7.11 22.46 -13.41
N LEU A 19 -6.63 23.28 -12.49
CA LEU A 19 -6.41 22.91 -11.08
C LEU A 19 -7.75 22.75 -10.34
N PRO A 20 -7.91 21.72 -9.48
CA PRO A 20 -9.10 21.62 -8.64
C PRO A 20 -9.09 22.70 -7.54
N PRO A 21 -10.23 23.37 -7.27
CA PRO A 21 -10.29 24.40 -6.24
C PRO A 21 -10.14 23.83 -4.82
N THR A 22 -9.53 24.62 -3.94
CA THR A 22 -9.25 24.26 -2.55
C THR A 22 -10.53 23.99 -1.74
N ALA A 23 -10.67 22.78 -1.20
CA ALA A 23 -11.81 22.41 -0.37
C ALA A 23 -11.69 22.96 1.05
N THR A 24 -12.37 24.07 1.34
CA THR A 24 -12.56 24.56 2.71
C THR A 24 -13.53 23.65 3.48
N LYS A 25 -13.07 23.11 4.61
CA LYS A 25 -13.87 22.20 5.47
C LYS A 25 -15.02 22.97 6.14
N SER A 26 -16.25 22.46 5.99
CA SER A 26 -17.33 22.73 6.95
C SER A 26 -18.16 21.45 7.19
N PRO A 27 -18.65 21.16 8.41
CA PRO A 27 -19.25 19.87 8.73
C PRO A 27 -20.78 19.90 8.57
N LEU A 28 -21.31 19.12 7.62
CA LEU A 28 -22.76 18.89 7.52
C LEU A 28 -23.23 17.91 8.60
N GLN A 29 -23.96 18.43 9.59
CA GLN A 29 -24.61 17.62 10.63
C GLN A 29 -25.81 16.86 10.05
N VAL A 30 -25.80 15.53 10.15
CA VAL A 30 -26.95 14.70 9.75
C VAL A 30 -28.02 14.71 10.85
N ALA A 31 -29.21 15.22 10.53
CA ALA A 31 -30.30 15.34 11.48
C ALA A 31 -30.98 13.99 11.79
N ASN A 32 -30.96 13.58 13.07
CA ASN A 32 -31.62 12.39 13.56
C ASN A 32 -33.16 12.44 13.41
N LYS A 33 -33.73 11.57 12.56
CA LYS A 33 -35.20 11.38 12.47
C LYS A 33 -35.74 10.68 13.73
N LYS A 34 -36.27 11.45 14.68
CA LYS A 34 -37.03 10.94 15.83
C LYS A 34 -38.29 10.19 15.39
N LYS A 35 -38.36 8.88 15.66
CA LYS A 35 -39.64 8.12 15.65
C LYS A 35 -40.56 8.69 16.75
N ARG A 36 -41.71 9.24 16.37
CA ARG A 36 -42.78 9.59 17.32
C ARG A 36 -43.54 8.33 17.73
N LYS A 37 -43.59 8.04 19.04
CA LYS A 37 -44.61 7.15 19.62
C LYS A 37 -46.00 7.78 19.41
N LYS A 38 -47.02 6.95 19.20
CA LYS A 38 -48.43 7.27 19.47
C LYS A 38 -48.98 6.19 20.40
N GLU A 39 -49.83 6.60 21.32
CA GLU A 39 -50.23 5.81 22.49
C GLU A 39 -51.38 4.84 22.19
N ASN A 40 -51.58 3.89 23.10
CA ASN A 40 -52.60 2.86 23.02
C ASN A 40 -54.01 3.43 23.23
N GLY A 41 -54.93 3.08 22.33
CA GLY A 41 -56.37 3.07 22.58
C GLY A 41 -56.89 1.64 22.40
N ALA A 42 -57.41 1.02 23.45
CA ALA A 42 -57.81 -0.39 23.42
C ALA A 42 -59.24 -0.58 22.89
N SER A 43 -59.45 -1.63 22.09
CA SER A 43 -60.73 -2.39 22.07
C SER A 43 -60.53 -3.79 21.47
N LYS A 44 -61.22 -4.76 22.06
CA LYS A 44 -61.19 -6.19 21.69
C LYS A 44 -62.09 -6.45 20.48
N VAL A 45 -61.77 -7.45 19.65
CA VAL A 45 -62.63 -8.56 19.19
C VAL A 45 -61.72 -9.62 18.54
N SER A 46 -62.08 -10.91 18.63
CA SER A 46 -61.40 -12.05 17.99
C SER A 46 -62.41 -12.87 17.16
N PRO A 47 -62.04 -14.02 16.57
CA PRO A 47 -61.64 -14.13 15.17
C PRO A 47 -62.63 -14.92 14.31
N ILE A 48 -62.51 -14.84 12.98
CA ILE A 48 -63.19 -15.76 12.06
C ILE A 48 -62.17 -16.44 11.13
N LYS A 49 -62.15 -17.78 11.18
CA LYS A 49 -61.48 -18.64 10.19
C LYS A 49 -62.43 -18.86 9.00
N ALA A 50 -61.89 -18.87 7.79
CA ALA A 50 -62.50 -19.57 6.66
C ALA A 50 -61.40 -20.22 5.81
N GLN A 51 -61.54 -21.53 5.58
CA GLN A 51 -60.80 -22.27 4.57
C GLN A 51 -61.66 -22.37 3.30
N ILE A 52 -61.04 -22.46 2.12
CA ILE A 52 -61.32 -23.48 1.08
C ILE A 52 -60.32 -23.28 -0.09
N LYS A 53 -60.03 -24.37 -0.81
CA LYS A 53 -59.00 -24.49 -1.86
C LYS A 53 -59.62 -24.31 -3.28
N PRO A 54 -59.05 -24.87 -4.38
CA PRO A 54 -58.18 -24.14 -5.32
C PRO A 54 -58.72 -24.17 -6.77
N GLU A 55 -58.10 -23.48 -7.74
CA GLU A 55 -57.99 -24.03 -9.12
C GLU A 55 -56.91 -23.38 -10.02
N ARG A 56 -56.28 -24.25 -10.83
CA ARG A 56 -55.65 -24.09 -12.18
C ARG A 56 -54.56 -23.01 -12.47
N LYS A 57 -53.35 -23.55 -12.72
CA LYS A 57 -52.22 -23.03 -13.53
C LYS A 57 -52.56 -23.01 -15.05
N PRO A 58 -51.74 -22.45 -15.98
CA PRO A 58 -50.29 -22.09 -15.91
C PRO A 58 -50.02 -20.60 -16.28
N GLU A 59 -48.81 -20.10 -16.61
CA GLU A 59 -47.47 -20.68 -16.84
C GLU A 59 -46.37 -19.67 -16.41
N ARG A 60 -45.16 -20.16 -16.08
CA ARG A 60 -43.82 -19.56 -16.34
C ARG A 60 -42.71 -20.33 -15.59
N LYS A 61 -42.42 -21.56 -16.02
CA LYS A 61 -41.16 -22.26 -15.68
C LYS A 61 -40.00 -21.70 -16.52
N LYS A 62 -39.24 -20.72 -16.01
CA LYS A 62 -37.82 -20.44 -16.38
C LYS A 62 -37.27 -19.21 -15.61
N MET A 63 -36.94 -19.37 -14.32
CA MET A 63 -35.96 -18.55 -13.55
C MET A 63 -35.99 -18.96 -12.05
N ARG A 64 -35.72 -20.25 -11.76
CA ARG A 64 -35.58 -20.74 -10.37
C ARG A 64 -34.74 -22.01 -10.21
N LYS A 65 -33.78 -22.22 -11.11
CA LYS A 65 -32.78 -23.31 -11.05
C LYS A 65 -31.31 -22.84 -11.03
N LYS A 66 -31.04 -21.54 -11.18
CA LYS A 66 -29.67 -20.97 -11.08
C LYS A 66 -29.31 -20.41 -9.69
N SER A 67 -30.26 -20.32 -8.76
CA SER A 67 -30.00 -19.88 -7.38
C SER A 67 -29.64 -21.07 -6.46
N ALA A 68 -30.41 -22.16 -6.51
CA ALA A 68 -30.18 -23.34 -5.65
C ALA A 68 -28.83 -24.03 -5.92
N GLN A 69 -28.41 -24.15 -7.19
CA GLN A 69 -27.09 -24.70 -7.54
C GLN A 69 -25.90 -23.78 -7.19
N ARG A 70 -26.15 -22.58 -6.65
CA ARG A 70 -25.10 -21.65 -6.20
C ARG A 70 -25.03 -21.54 -4.66
N GLU A 71 -26.06 -21.99 -3.95
CA GLU A 71 -26.04 -22.17 -2.50
C GLU A 71 -25.36 -23.50 -2.12
N GLU A 72 -25.48 -24.56 -2.94
CA GLU A 72 -24.72 -25.81 -2.74
C GLU A 72 -23.21 -25.64 -3.04
N SER A 73 -22.84 -24.78 -4.00
CA SER A 73 -21.42 -24.51 -4.34
C SER A 73 -20.68 -23.58 -3.35
N LEU A 74 -21.32 -23.19 -2.24
CA LEU A 74 -20.70 -22.41 -1.15
C LEU A 74 -20.38 -23.27 0.08
N ASN A 75 -20.80 -24.55 0.10
CA ASN A 75 -20.52 -25.49 1.19
C ASN A 75 -19.38 -26.49 0.87
N GLU A 76 -18.71 -26.34 -0.27
CA GLU A 76 -17.52 -27.11 -0.67
C GLU A 76 -16.32 -26.19 -0.97
N ILE A 77 -16.05 -25.24 -0.05
CA ILE A 77 -14.67 -24.76 0.12
C ILE A 77 -14.02 -25.77 1.07
N THR A 78 -13.22 -26.67 0.50
CA THR A 78 -12.39 -27.59 1.26
C THR A 78 -11.40 -26.83 2.13
N GLU A 79 -11.11 -27.39 3.30
CA GLU A 79 -10.17 -26.87 4.30
C GLU A 79 -8.72 -26.97 3.80
N ASP A 80 -8.35 -26.15 2.80
CA ASP A 80 -6.98 -26.05 2.27
C ASP A 80 -6.09 -25.18 3.19
N GLU A 81 -5.90 -25.67 4.42
CA GLU A 81 -4.94 -25.17 5.39
C GLU A 81 -3.50 -25.40 4.89
N GLU A 82 -2.93 -24.45 4.15
CA GLU A 82 -1.50 -24.45 3.82
C GLU A 82 -0.66 -23.99 5.02
N CYS A 83 -0.54 -24.87 6.02
CA CYS A 83 0.50 -24.77 7.04
C CYS A 83 1.83 -25.26 6.45
N VAL A 84 2.70 -24.32 6.10
CA VAL A 84 4.01 -24.63 5.52
C VAL A 84 5.02 -24.81 6.65
N ASN A 85 5.30 -26.08 6.98
CA ASN A 85 6.39 -26.43 7.89
C ASN A 85 7.74 -26.20 7.19
N GLY A 86 8.57 -25.32 7.74
CA GLY A 86 10.00 -25.32 7.43
C GLY A 86 10.60 -26.64 7.90
N HIS A 87 11.13 -27.45 6.97
CA HIS A 87 12.11 -28.46 7.35
C HIS A 87 13.34 -27.75 7.91
N GLY A 88 13.97 -28.33 8.94
CA GLY A 88 14.99 -27.68 9.78
C GLY A 88 16.34 -27.36 9.12
N GLU A 89 16.37 -27.14 7.79
CA GLU A 89 17.43 -26.39 7.15
C GLU A 89 17.38 -24.96 7.71
N ALA A 90 18.40 -24.58 8.47
CA ALA A 90 18.51 -23.24 9.02
C ALA A 90 18.64 -22.24 7.86
N GLY A 91 17.53 -21.62 7.50
CA GLY A 91 17.52 -20.53 6.53
C GLY A 91 18.46 -19.41 7.01
N GLU A 92 19.11 -18.78 6.04
CA GLU A 92 20.14 -17.76 6.26
C GLU A 92 19.71 -16.70 7.28
N ALA A 93 20.59 -16.35 8.22
CA ALA A 93 20.30 -15.30 9.19
C ALA A 93 20.18 -13.94 8.50
N LEU A 94 19.33 -13.05 9.02
CA LEU A 94 19.03 -11.77 8.35
C LEU A 94 20.29 -10.91 8.13
N ASP A 95 21.25 -10.91 9.05
CA ASP A 95 22.50 -10.17 8.92
C ASP A 95 23.39 -10.70 7.79
N ALA A 96 23.52 -12.03 7.67
CA ALA A 96 24.20 -12.70 6.57
C ALA A 96 23.52 -12.39 5.23
N LEU A 97 22.18 -12.53 5.16
CA LEU A 97 21.41 -12.18 3.97
C LEU A 97 21.62 -10.72 3.57
N LEU A 98 21.50 -9.76 4.52
CA LEU A 98 21.66 -8.34 4.21
C LEU A 98 23.08 -8.02 3.72
N ALA A 99 24.10 -8.71 4.23
CA ALA A 99 25.48 -8.61 3.74
C ALA A 99 25.66 -9.24 2.35
N ASP A 100 25.02 -10.35 2.05
CA ASP A 100 25.05 -10.97 0.71
C ASP A 100 24.27 -10.17 -0.32
N LEU A 101 23.16 -9.55 0.10
CA LEU A 101 22.41 -8.60 -0.71
C LEU A 101 23.27 -7.39 -1.10
N THR A 102 24.21 -6.90 -0.28
CA THR A 102 25.08 -5.77 -0.72
C THR A 102 25.95 -6.11 -1.93
N LYS A 103 26.18 -7.40 -2.23
CA LYS A 103 26.96 -7.88 -3.38
C LYS A 103 26.14 -7.95 -4.67
N VAL A 104 24.83 -7.65 -4.62
CA VAL A 104 23.90 -7.76 -5.74
C VAL A 104 23.61 -6.37 -6.31
N ASN A 105 24.18 -6.07 -7.49
CA ASN A 105 24.13 -4.75 -8.11
C ASN A 105 22.71 -4.31 -8.54
N ASN A 106 21.80 -5.26 -8.76
CA ASN A 106 20.42 -4.99 -9.18
C ASN A 106 19.46 -4.93 -7.98
N SER A 107 18.87 -3.76 -7.72
CA SER A 107 17.96 -3.54 -6.59
C SER A 107 16.67 -4.35 -6.69
N LYS A 108 16.13 -4.53 -7.91
CA LYS A 108 14.96 -5.38 -8.16
C LYS A 108 15.25 -6.85 -7.87
N GLU A 109 16.48 -7.29 -8.10
CA GLU A 109 16.93 -8.64 -7.73
C GLU A 109 17.09 -8.76 -6.20
N ARG A 110 17.60 -7.74 -5.52
CA ARG A 110 17.65 -7.72 -4.05
C ARG A 110 16.27 -7.73 -3.41
N ALA A 111 15.33 -6.96 -3.94
CA ALA A 111 13.94 -6.93 -3.50
C ALA A 111 13.30 -8.32 -3.62
N SER A 112 13.50 -8.98 -4.77
CA SER A 112 13.04 -10.35 -5.02
C SER A 112 13.70 -11.39 -4.09
N LYS A 113 15.02 -11.31 -3.88
CA LYS A 113 15.77 -12.19 -2.96
C LYS A 113 15.35 -12.01 -1.51
N LEU A 114 15.26 -10.76 -1.03
CA LEU A 114 14.78 -10.45 0.32
C LEU A 114 13.36 -10.95 0.53
N PHE A 115 12.46 -10.74 -0.43
CA PHE A 115 11.09 -11.22 -0.32
C PHE A 115 10.99 -12.75 -0.37
N GLN A 116 11.79 -13.42 -1.21
CA GLN A 116 11.86 -14.89 -1.24
C GLN A 116 12.37 -15.45 0.09
N TRP A 117 13.35 -14.81 0.74
CA TRP A 117 13.76 -15.15 2.10
C TRP A 117 12.64 -14.87 3.11
N PHE A 118 11.95 -13.73 2.99
CA PHE A 118 10.92 -13.29 3.92
C PHE A 118 9.75 -14.28 4.04
N ILE A 119 9.37 -14.93 2.93
CA ILE A 119 8.30 -15.95 2.87
C ILE A 119 8.81 -17.40 2.73
N ASN A 120 10.12 -17.64 2.82
CA ASN A 120 10.72 -18.98 2.65
C ASN A 120 10.09 -19.99 3.63
N PRO A 121 9.65 -21.19 3.17
CA PRO A 121 10.01 -21.82 1.90
C PRO A 121 8.99 -21.66 0.75
N ILE A 122 8.02 -20.75 0.85
CA ILE A 122 7.01 -20.54 -0.20
C ILE A 122 7.67 -19.91 -1.44
N PRO A 123 7.55 -20.49 -2.65
CA PRO A 123 8.07 -19.86 -3.86
C PRO A 123 7.31 -18.57 -4.19
N VAL A 124 8.01 -17.45 -4.41
CA VAL A 124 7.41 -16.12 -4.67
C VAL A 124 6.39 -16.14 -5.81
N LYS A 125 6.65 -16.91 -6.87
CA LYS A 125 5.72 -17.05 -8.01
C LYS A 125 4.41 -17.77 -7.65
N SER A 126 4.43 -18.68 -6.69
CA SER A 126 3.23 -19.37 -6.20
C SER A 126 2.47 -18.46 -5.23
N PHE A 127 3.17 -17.82 -4.27
CA PHE A 127 2.56 -16.86 -3.36
C PHE A 127 1.73 -15.78 -4.08
N PHE A 128 2.29 -15.08 -5.06
CA PHE A 128 1.54 -14.06 -5.81
C PHE A 128 0.43 -14.62 -6.73
N ARG A 129 0.48 -15.91 -7.09
CA ARG A 129 -0.53 -16.56 -7.95
C ARG A 129 -1.69 -17.13 -7.14
N GLU A 130 -1.42 -17.69 -5.97
CA GLU A 130 -2.34 -18.57 -5.21
C GLU A 130 -2.73 -18.01 -3.84
N THR A 131 -1.91 -17.15 -3.23
CA THR A 131 -2.07 -16.68 -1.84
C THR A 131 -2.42 -15.19 -1.75
N TRP A 132 -1.69 -14.34 -2.47
CA TRP A 132 -1.83 -12.88 -2.45
C TRP A 132 -3.25 -12.43 -2.78
N GLU A 133 -3.80 -11.53 -1.96
CA GLU A 133 -5.19 -11.03 -2.02
C GLU A 133 -6.28 -12.12 -1.97
N LYS A 134 -5.96 -13.36 -1.54
CA LYS A 134 -6.88 -14.51 -1.61
C LYS A 134 -7.11 -15.23 -0.29
N LYS A 135 -6.03 -15.68 0.37
CA LYS A 135 -6.12 -16.51 1.57
C LYS A 135 -4.95 -16.27 2.53
N PRO A 136 -5.13 -16.49 3.84
CA PRO A 136 -4.01 -16.46 4.76
C PRO A 136 -3.01 -17.58 4.47
N ILE A 137 -1.77 -17.42 4.95
CA ILE A 137 -0.79 -18.50 4.99
C ILE A 137 0.07 -18.40 6.24
N LEU A 138 0.43 -19.56 6.79
CA LEU A 138 1.27 -19.72 7.96
C LEU A 138 2.57 -20.42 7.58
N VAL A 139 3.71 -19.83 7.93
CA VAL A 139 5.03 -20.44 7.83
C VAL A 139 5.57 -20.65 9.23
N GLN A 140 5.59 -21.91 9.67
CA GLN A 140 6.19 -22.29 10.95
C GLN A 140 7.65 -22.71 10.72
N ARG A 141 8.60 -21.93 11.24
CA ARG A 141 10.03 -22.13 10.94
C ARG A 141 10.77 -22.94 11.99
N LYS A 142 10.30 -22.93 13.24
CA LYS A 142 10.98 -23.60 14.38
C LYS A 142 12.45 -23.14 14.53
N ASN A 143 12.73 -21.91 14.10
CA ASN A 143 14.05 -21.25 14.18
C ASN A 143 13.87 -19.86 14.81
N PRO A 144 14.05 -19.71 16.13
CA PRO A 144 13.84 -18.43 16.82
C PRO A 144 14.81 -17.33 16.39
N ASP A 145 15.98 -17.69 15.84
CA ASP A 145 16.98 -16.73 15.37
C ASP A 145 16.73 -16.24 13.92
N TYR A 146 15.70 -16.74 13.21
CA TYR A 146 15.46 -16.38 11.80
C TYR A 146 15.36 -14.87 11.55
N TYR A 147 14.64 -14.15 12.42
CA TYR A 147 14.45 -12.70 12.34
C TYR A 147 15.39 -11.91 13.27
N LYS A 148 16.43 -12.54 13.81
CA LYS A 148 17.40 -11.90 14.70
C LYS A 148 18.05 -10.69 14.03
N GLY A 149 18.10 -9.57 14.74
CA GLY A 149 18.63 -8.30 14.23
C GLY A 149 17.62 -7.44 13.45
N LEU A 150 16.42 -7.93 13.15
CA LEU A 150 15.38 -7.11 12.50
C LEU A 150 14.88 -6.00 13.42
N PHE A 151 14.45 -6.38 14.63
CA PHE A 151 14.04 -5.50 15.72
C PHE A 151 14.00 -6.31 17.04
N SER A 152 14.05 -5.65 18.20
CA SER A 152 13.98 -6.32 19.52
C SER A 152 13.40 -5.43 20.61
N THR A 153 13.02 -6.00 21.76
CA THR A 153 12.59 -5.27 22.95
C THR A 153 13.74 -4.41 23.53
N ALA A 154 14.99 -4.86 23.38
CA ALA A 154 16.17 -4.06 23.73
C ALA A 154 16.32 -2.82 22.84
N GLU A 155 16.04 -2.95 21.53
CA GLU A 155 15.98 -1.80 20.62
C GLU A 155 14.78 -0.89 20.93
N PHE A 156 13.65 -1.46 21.34
CA PHE A 156 12.48 -0.71 21.82
C PHE A 156 12.84 0.20 23.01
N ASP A 157 13.48 -0.33 24.06
CA ASP A 157 13.94 0.50 25.20
C ASP A 157 14.96 1.56 24.77
N ARG A 158 15.92 1.18 23.91
CA ARG A 158 16.91 2.11 23.35
C ARG A 158 16.21 3.31 22.70
N ILE A 159 15.20 3.06 21.87
CA ILE A 159 14.42 4.07 21.16
C ILE A 159 13.67 4.98 22.14
N LEU A 160 12.94 4.44 23.12
CA LEU A 160 12.27 5.25 24.15
C LEU A 160 13.24 6.16 24.93
N ARG A 161 14.46 5.67 25.17
CA ARG A 161 15.48 6.34 25.99
C ARG A 161 16.24 7.42 25.23
N GLN A 162 16.67 7.12 24.01
CA GLN A 162 17.59 7.94 23.21
C GLN A 162 16.87 8.83 22.20
N ASP A 163 15.77 8.37 21.62
CA ASP A 163 15.04 9.05 20.56
C ASP A 163 13.83 9.85 21.11
N GLU A 164 13.33 10.80 20.33
CA GLU A 164 12.16 11.61 20.70
C GLU A 164 10.85 10.91 20.28
N VAL A 165 10.45 9.90 21.06
CA VAL A 165 9.18 9.18 20.87
C VAL A 165 8.03 9.96 21.48
N GLN A 166 7.00 10.29 20.69
CA GLN A 166 5.82 11.02 21.15
C GLN A 166 4.58 10.11 21.17
N TYR A 167 3.75 10.18 22.23
CA TYR A 167 2.50 9.41 22.31
C TYR A 167 1.51 9.87 21.22
N GLY A 168 0.81 8.92 20.58
CA GLY A 168 -0.15 9.16 19.50
C GLY A 168 0.47 9.59 18.15
N VAL A 169 1.77 9.88 18.11
CA VAL A 169 2.52 10.15 16.86
C VAL A 169 3.43 8.98 16.51
N ASN A 170 4.13 8.44 17.51
CA ASN A 170 5.04 7.31 17.36
C ASN A 170 4.60 6.10 18.19
N LEU A 171 4.07 6.32 19.40
CA LEU A 171 3.71 5.24 20.33
C LEU A 171 2.25 5.32 20.76
N ASP A 172 1.54 4.19 20.65
CA ASP A 172 0.26 3.98 21.34
C ASP A 172 0.40 3.00 22.49
N VAL A 173 -0.37 3.25 23.56
CA VAL A 173 -0.59 2.33 24.69
C VAL A 173 -2.06 1.89 24.63
N THR A 174 -2.30 0.58 24.57
CA THR A 174 -3.65 0.03 24.39
C THR A 174 -3.91 -1.19 25.28
N SER A 175 -5.17 -1.41 25.63
CA SER A 175 -5.60 -2.68 26.24
C SER A 175 -6.95 -3.11 25.67
N TYR A 176 -7.21 -4.42 25.68
CA TYR A 176 -8.50 -5.01 25.39
C TYR A 176 -8.90 -5.93 26.55
N THR A 177 -9.86 -5.48 27.36
CA THR A 177 -10.35 -6.25 28.51
C THR A 177 -11.88 -6.28 28.50
N LYS A 178 -12.47 -7.42 28.89
CA LYS A 178 -13.94 -7.60 28.99
C LYS A 178 -14.72 -7.16 27.75
N GLY A 179 -14.14 -7.34 26.55
CA GLY A 179 -14.75 -6.98 25.28
C GLY A 179 -14.57 -5.51 24.86
N LYS A 180 -13.88 -4.67 25.64
CA LYS A 180 -13.67 -3.24 25.36
C LYS A 180 -12.20 -2.95 25.07
N ARG A 181 -11.93 -2.23 23.97
CA ARG A 181 -10.60 -1.72 23.61
C ARG A 181 -10.44 -0.27 24.09
N GLU A 182 -9.31 0.05 24.69
CA GLU A 182 -8.99 1.37 25.25
C GLU A 182 -7.63 1.88 24.74
N THR A 183 -7.46 3.20 24.67
CA THR A 183 -6.17 3.89 24.48
C THR A 183 -5.83 4.60 25.78
N HIS A 184 -4.59 4.48 26.25
CA HIS A 184 -4.11 5.08 27.50
C HIS A 184 -3.06 6.18 27.30
N ASN A 185 -2.81 6.59 26.05
CA ASN A 185 -1.83 7.61 25.67
C ASN A 185 -1.91 8.89 26.53
N PRO A 186 -0.89 9.19 27.36
CA PRO A 186 -0.69 10.52 27.90
C PRO A 186 -0.36 11.53 26.77
N PRO A 187 -0.48 12.84 27.03
CA PRO A 187 0.10 13.85 26.14
C PRO A 187 1.63 13.87 26.25
N GLY A 188 2.33 14.13 25.14
CA GLY A 188 3.76 14.40 25.11
C GLY A 188 4.67 13.16 24.96
N ARG A 189 5.90 13.28 25.46
CA ARG A 189 6.99 12.32 25.20
C ARG A 189 6.78 11.00 25.95
N ALA A 190 6.90 9.89 25.22
CA ALA A 190 6.90 8.54 25.75
C ALA A 190 8.27 8.18 26.34
N LEU A 191 8.43 8.35 27.65
CA LEU A 191 9.65 8.02 28.38
C LEU A 191 9.60 6.59 28.93
N PRO A 192 10.74 5.85 29.02
CA PRO A 192 10.77 4.46 29.48
C PRO A 192 10.06 4.25 30.82
N PHE A 193 10.25 5.16 31.78
CA PHE A 193 9.66 5.06 33.12
C PHE A 193 8.13 4.89 33.08
N THR A 194 7.41 5.73 32.31
CA THR A 194 5.95 5.67 32.20
C THR A 194 5.50 4.57 31.24
N VAL A 195 6.25 4.33 30.16
CA VAL A 195 5.91 3.30 29.16
C VAL A 195 5.98 1.88 29.76
N TRP A 196 6.98 1.60 30.59
CA TRP A 196 7.11 0.30 31.25
C TRP A 196 6.10 0.11 32.39
N ASP A 197 5.70 1.17 33.09
CA ASP A 197 4.61 1.13 34.08
C ASP A 197 3.25 0.73 33.43
N PHE A 198 2.96 1.25 32.24
CA PHE A 198 1.81 0.79 31.45
C PHE A 198 1.90 -0.68 31.02
N TYR A 199 3.10 -1.15 30.65
CA TYR A 199 3.33 -2.53 30.24
C TYR A 199 3.13 -3.50 31.41
N GLU A 200 3.71 -3.22 32.58
CA GLU A 200 3.48 -3.98 33.82
C GLU A 200 2.01 -3.94 34.25
N SER A 201 1.31 -2.83 33.98
CA SER A 201 -0.15 -2.69 34.16
C SER A 201 -0.99 -3.45 33.12
N GLY A 202 -0.38 -4.27 32.26
CA GLY A 202 -1.06 -5.13 31.30
C GLY A 202 -1.45 -4.46 29.98
N CYS A 203 -0.88 -3.30 29.65
CA CYS A 203 -1.11 -2.65 28.35
C CYS A 203 -0.13 -3.17 27.29
N SER A 204 -0.61 -3.30 26.06
CA SER A 204 0.25 -3.43 24.89
C SER A 204 0.79 -2.08 24.44
N LEU A 205 2.00 -2.11 23.88
CA LEU A 205 2.69 -0.97 23.30
C LEU A 205 2.76 -1.16 21.78
N ARG A 206 2.36 -0.15 21.00
CA ARG A 206 2.44 -0.14 19.53
C ARG A 206 3.32 1.01 19.04
N LEU A 207 4.47 0.69 18.46
CA LEU A 207 5.34 1.66 17.78
C LEU A 207 4.91 1.75 16.29
N LEU A 208 4.46 2.93 15.89
CA LEU A 208 3.77 3.23 14.63
C LEU A 208 4.68 3.37 13.41
N ASN A 209 5.95 3.72 13.62
CA ASN A 209 6.90 4.01 12.56
C ASN A 209 8.33 3.55 12.92
N PRO A 210 8.55 2.24 13.21
CA PRO A 210 9.84 1.70 13.64
C PRO A 210 10.98 2.03 12.68
N GLN A 211 10.72 2.13 11.37
CA GLN A 211 11.70 2.49 10.35
C GLN A 211 12.27 3.91 10.47
N ALA A 212 11.61 4.81 11.21
CA ALA A 212 12.16 6.13 11.52
C ALA A 212 13.32 6.06 12.53
N PHE A 213 13.37 5.00 13.35
CA PHE A 213 14.31 4.84 14.46
C PHE A 213 15.31 3.71 14.22
N SER A 214 14.86 2.58 13.67
CA SER A 214 15.69 1.42 13.32
C SER A 214 16.21 1.49 11.89
N SER A 215 17.52 1.30 11.70
CA SER A 215 18.15 1.23 10.38
C SER A 215 17.90 -0.12 9.70
N THR A 216 17.83 -1.23 10.45
CA THR A 216 17.53 -2.56 9.85
C THR A 216 16.10 -2.59 9.31
N VAL A 217 15.12 -2.11 10.08
CA VAL A 217 13.72 -2.03 9.60
C VAL A 217 13.62 -1.11 8.39
N TRP A 218 14.34 0.03 8.37
CA TRP A 218 14.39 0.90 7.19
C TRP A 218 14.99 0.18 5.97
N ASN A 219 16.10 -0.54 6.12
CA ASN A 219 16.73 -1.29 5.03
C ASN A 219 15.77 -2.36 4.45
N VAL A 220 15.12 -3.13 5.33
CA VAL A 220 14.16 -4.16 4.93
C VAL A 220 12.94 -3.57 4.22
N LEU A 221 12.30 -2.54 4.78
CA LEU A 221 11.11 -1.92 4.16
C LEU A 221 11.44 -1.18 2.85
N SER A 222 12.53 -0.41 2.80
CA SER A 222 12.95 0.30 1.58
C SER A 222 13.39 -0.64 0.45
N THR A 223 13.74 -1.89 0.78
CA THR A 223 13.98 -2.96 -0.20
C THR A 223 12.68 -3.68 -0.59
N LEU A 224 11.78 -3.99 0.36
CA LEU A 224 10.50 -4.66 0.08
C LEU A 224 9.52 -3.78 -0.71
N GLN A 225 9.52 -2.46 -0.55
CA GLN A 225 8.64 -1.56 -1.35
C GLN A 225 8.90 -1.67 -2.87
N GLU A 226 10.15 -1.98 -3.27
CA GLU A 226 10.51 -2.20 -4.69
C GLU A 226 9.98 -3.54 -5.22
N GLN A 227 9.77 -4.55 -4.35
CA GLN A 227 9.11 -5.80 -4.71
C GLN A 227 7.59 -5.64 -4.84
N PHE A 228 6.97 -4.83 -3.97
CA PHE A 228 5.52 -4.62 -3.97
C PHE A 228 5.03 -3.61 -5.03
N GLY A 229 5.87 -2.67 -5.46
CA GLY A 229 5.42 -1.53 -6.26
C GLY A 229 4.43 -0.64 -5.50
N SER A 230 4.55 -0.62 -4.17
CA SER A 230 3.69 0.08 -3.22
C SER A 230 4.48 0.32 -1.94
N MET A 231 4.09 1.31 -1.14
CA MET A 231 4.77 1.65 0.12
C MET A 231 4.78 0.44 1.06
N ALA A 232 5.96 0.08 1.57
CA ALA A 232 6.10 -0.87 2.67
C ALA A 232 6.18 -0.11 4.00
N GLY A 233 5.13 -0.23 4.81
CA GLY A 233 5.08 0.27 6.19
C GLY A 233 5.34 -0.84 7.20
N ALA A 234 5.47 -0.47 8.48
CA ALA A 234 5.40 -1.44 9.57
C ALA A 234 4.88 -0.83 10.88
N ASN A 235 4.36 -1.68 11.75
CA ASN A 235 4.11 -1.38 13.16
C ASN A 235 4.77 -2.47 14.02
N VAL A 236 5.39 -2.11 15.15
CA VAL A 236 5.88 -3.08 16.15
C VAL A 236 4.92 -3.12 17.33
N TYR A 237 4.58 -4.34 17.78
CA TYR A 237 3.65 -4.58 18.87
C TYR A 237 4.32 -5.41 19.96
N LEU A 238 4.40 -4.84 21.16
CA LEU A 238 4.89 -5.50 22.37
C LEU A 238 3.72 -5.69 23.34
N THR A 239 3.38 -6.93 23.67
CA THR A 239 2.23 -7.29 24.54
C THR A 239 2.72 -8.10 25.75
N PRO A 240 2.29 -7.76 26.99
CA PRO A 240 2.67 -8.49 28.20
C PRO A 240 1.92 -9.83 28.35
N PRO A 241 2.47 -10.79 29.12
CA PRO A 241 1.89 -12.12 29.31
C PRO A 241 0.43 -12.09 29.77
N GLY A 242 -0.39 -13.01 29.25
CA GLY A 242 -1.80 -13.16 29.63
C GLY A 242 -2.73 -12.01 29.21
N THR A 243 -2.31 -11.10 28.33
CA THR A 243 -3.10 -9.92 27.93
C THR A 243 -3.42 -9.87 26.43
N GLN A 244 -4.40 -9.05 26.09
CA GLN A 244 -4.77 -8.71 24.71
C GLN A 244 -4.75 -7.17 24.57
N GLY A 245 -4.10 -6.66 23.52
CA GLY A 245 -3.96 -5.21 23.30
C GLY A 245 -5.06 -4.57 22.45
N PHE A 246 -5.68 -5.35 21.56
CA PHE A 246 -6.56 -4.88 20.49
C PHE A 246 -7.80 -5.78 20.37
N ALA A 247 -8.94 -5.20 20.01
CA ALA A 247 -10.14 -5.97 19.71
C ALA A 247 -9.99 -6.71 18.36
N PRO A 248 -10.86 -7.68 18.05
CA PRO A 248 -10.98 -8.22 16.69
C PRO A 248 -11.27 -7.11 15.67
N HIS A 249 -10.50 -7.06 14.58
CA HIS A 249 -10.65 -6.10 13.48
C HIS A 249 -10.03 -6.67 12.19
N TYR A 250 -10.40 -6.11 11.04
CA TYR A 250 -9.62 -6.17 9.81
C TYR A 250 -9.06 -4.77 9.45
N ASP A 251 -7.96 -4.74 8.72
CA ASP A 251 -7.31 -3.53 8.19
C ASP A 251 -7.54 -3.35 6.67
N ASP A 252 -7.07 -2.22 6.12
CA ASP A 252 -7.05 -1.86 4.69
C ASP A 252 -5.71 -2.12 3.98
N ILE A 253 -4.86 -2.98 4.55
CA ILE A 253 -3.53 -3.32 4.04
C ILE A 253 -3.31 -4.84 3.95
N GLU A 254 -2.43 -5.24 3.05
CA GLU A 254 -1.92 -6.62 3.00
C GLU A 254 -0.88 -6.79 4.12
N ALA A 255 -1.11 -7.73 5.04
CA ALA A 255 -0.38 -7.82 6.30
C ALA A 255 0.54 -9.05 6.38
N PHE A 256 1.77 -8.84 6.82
CA PHE A 256 2.75 -9.87 7.16
C PHE A 256 3.18 -9.72 8.62
N VAL A 257 2.59 -10.53 9.49
CA VAL A 257 2.94 -10.63 10.92
C VAL A 257 4.21 -11.47 11.06
N VAL A 258 5.27 -10.86 11.56
CA VAL A 258 6.60 -11.45 11.78
C VAL A 258 6.85 -11.56 13.28
N GLN A 259 6.83 -12.78 13.82
CA GLN A 259 7.00 -13.01 15.25
C GLN A 259 8.50 -12.95 15.63
N LEU A 260 8.86 -12.02 16.52
CA LEU A 260 10.25 -11.68 16.85
C LEU A 260 10.71 -12.26 18.19
N GLU A 261 9.89 -12.12 19.23
CA GLU A 261 10.19 -12.63 20.58
C GLU A 261 8.95 -13.25 21.22
N GLY A 262 9.16 -14.25 22.07
CA GLY A 262 8.10 -14.85 22.86
C GLY A 262 7.04 -15.57 22.01
N LYS A 263 5.79 -15.57 22.47
CA LYS A 263 4.70 -16.34 21.86
C LYS A 263 3.39 -15.55 21.83
N LYS A 264 2.62 -15.66 20.75
CA LYS A 264 1.28 -15.06 20.67
C LYS A 264 0.26 -16.02 20.07
N HIS A 265 -0.86 -16.15 20.75
CA HIS A 265 -2.02 -16.83 20.23
C HIS A 265 -2.74 -15.91 19.23
N TRP A 266 -2.92 -16.36 18.00
CA TRP A 266 -3.51 -15.64 16.89
C TRP A 266 -4.72 -16.39 16.35
N ARG A 267 -5.78 -15.64 16.04
CA ARG A 267 -7.00 -16.12 15.40
C ARG A 267 -7.33 -15.25 14.22
N VAL A 268 -7.43 -15.84 13.03
CA VAL A 268 -7.79 -15.18 11.76
C VAL A 268 -9.10 -15.76 11.25
N TYR A 269 -9.97 -14.93 10.70
CA TYR A 269 -11.33 -15.24 10.28
C TYR A 269 -11.53 -14.72 8.84
N SER A 270 -12.31 -15.44 8.04
CA SER A 270 -12.72 -14.94 6.72
C SER A 270 -13.50 -13.62 6.83
N PRO A 271 -13.48 -12.78 5.77
CA PRO A 271 -14.50 -11.77 5.55
C PRO A 271 -15.91 -12.32 5.76
N ARG A 272 -16.80 -11.59 6.45
CA ARG A 272 -18.13 -12.10 6.84
C ARG A 272 -19.17 -11.98 5.74
N SER A 273 -18.87 -11.18 4.71
CA SER A 273 -19.65 -11.00 3.48
C SER A 273 -18.72 -10.59 2.35
N GLU A 274 -19.21 -10.65 1.10
CA GLU A 274 -18.50 -10.14 -0.09
C GLU A 274 -18.09 -8.67 0.05
N ASP A 275 -18.89 -7.84 0.75
CA ASP A 275 -18.59 -6.42 0.99
C ASP A 275 -17.36 -6.19 1.90
N GLU A 276 -16.92 -7.24 2.62
CA GLU A 276 -15.74 -7.24 3.48
C GLU A 276 -14.52 -7.90 2.82
N VAL A 277 -14.64 -8.35 1.57
CA VAL A 277 -13.52 -8.91 0.79
C VAL A 277 -12.71 -7.76 0.17
N LEU A 278 -11.42 -7.71 0.47
CA LEU A 278 -10.48 -6.69 -0.03
C LEU A 278 -10.94 -5.22 0.18
N PRO A 279 -11.41 -4.84 1.39
CA PRO A 279 -12.05 -3.55 1.65
C PRO A 279 -11.12 -2.36 1.44
N VAL A 280 -11.73 -1.22 1.13
CA VAL A 280 -11.03 0.06 0.88
C VAL A 280 -10.61 0.77 2.18
N LEU A 281 -11.22 0.43 3.31
CA LEU A 281 -11.03 1.07 4.62
C LEU A 281 -11.02 0.03 5.74
N SER A 282 -10.20 0.27 6.75
CA SER A 282 -10.14 -0.53 7.98
C SER A 282 -11.49 -0.60 8.70
N SER A 283 -11.74 -1.71 9.38
CA SER A 283 -12.97 -1.95 10.15
C SER A 283 -13.08 -1.11 11.42
N THR A 284 -14.25 -1.18 12.06
CA THR A 284 -14.40 -0.82 13.48
C THR A 284 -14.09 -2.03 14.37
N ASN A 285 -13.69 -1.80 15.63
CA ASN A 285 -13.50 -2.86 16.62
C ASN A 285 -14.76 -3.74 16.75
N PHE A 286 -14.64 -5.04 16.50
CA PHE A 286 -15.74 -6.00 16.62
C PHE A 286 -15.83 -6.63 18.02
N ASN A 287 -17.02 -7.14 18.33
CA ASN A 287 -17.27 -8.01 19.48
C ASN A 287 -17.14 -9.49 19.06
N GLN A 288 -16.74 -10.36 19.98
CA GLN A 288 -16.59 -11.80 19.75
C GLN A 288 -17.86 -12.48 19.18
N THR A 289 -19.04 -11.95 19.49
CA THR A 289 -20.34 -12.42 18.96
C THR A 289 -20.52 -12.18 17.45
N ASN A 290 -19.69 -11.34 16.83
CA ASN A 290 -19.91 -10.79 15.49
C ASN A 290 -18.85 -11.23 14.47
N ILE A 291 -17.95 -12.16 14.81
CA ILE A 291 -16.79 -12.54 13.97
C ILE A 291 -16.79 -14.01 13.52
N GLY A 292 -17.70 -14.85 14.05
CA GLY A 292 -17.79 -16.26 13.66
C GLY A 292 -16.71 -17.16 14.27
N LYS A 293 -16.33 -18.22 13.55
CA LYS A 293 -15.23 -19.12 13.92
C LYS A 293 -13.95 -18.71 13.17
N PRO A 294 -12.76 -18.85 13.78
CA PRO A 294 -11.52 -18.66 13.05
C PRO A 294 -11.38 -19.73 11.96
N ILE A 295 -10.73 -19.36 10.86
CA ILE A 295 -10.25 -20.26 9.80
C ILE A 295 -8.77 -20.64 10.00
N LEU A 296 -8.10 -19.97 10.94
CA LEU A 296 -6.73 -20.24 11.34
C LEU A 296 -6.58 -19.80 12.81
N GLU A 297 -6.21 -20.74 13.68
CA GLU A 297 -5.99 -20.53 15.11
C GLU A 297 -4.64 -21.17 15.48
N VAL A 298 -3.67 -20.36 15.90
CA VAL A 298 -2.27 -20.78 16.05
C VAL A 298 -1.56 -20.02 17.18
N VAL A 299 -0.59 -20.65 17.84
CA VAL A 299 0.41 -19.93 18.63
C VAL A 299 1.63 -19.70 17.74
N LEU A 300 1.90 -18.44 17.37
CA LEU A 300 3.14 -18.07 16.70
C LEU A 300 4.28 -18.02 17.71
N GLU A 301 5.43 -18.59 17.35
CA GLU A 301 6.68 -18.48 18.10
C GLU A 301 7.71 -17.65 17.30
N ALA A 302 8.79 -17.21 17.95
CA ALA A 302 9.84 -16.45 17.28
C ALA A 302 10.34 -17.17 16.01
N GLY A 303 10.47 -16.42 14.91
CA GLY A 303 10.85 -16.96 13.59
C GLY A 303 9.67 -17.29 12.67
N ASP A 304 8.44 -17.36 13.17
CA ASP A 304 7.26 -17.66 12.36
C ASP A 304 6.73 -16.43 11.60
N LEU A 305 6.06 -16.69 10.47
CA LEU A 305 5.37 -15.69 9.64
C LEU A 305 3.90 -16.08 9.48
N LEU A 306 3.01 -15.11 9.65
CA LEU A 306 1.60 -15.21 9.29
C LEU A 306 1.26 -14.08 8.31
N TYR A 307 0.80 -14.42 7.12
CA TYR A 307 0.25 -13.46 6.15
C TYR A 307 -1.27 -13.59 6.06
N PHE A 308 -1.96 -12.47 5.87
CA PHE A 308 -3.37 -12.44 5.48
C PHE A 308 -3.71 -11.19 4.64
N PRO A 309 -4.64 -11.30 3.67
CA PRO A 309 -5.15 -10.15 2.93
C PRO A 309 -5.92 -9.15 3.79
N ARG A 310 -6.06 -7.92 3.29
CA ARG A 310 -6.99 -6.93 3.88
C ARG A 310 -8.42 -7.48 3.87
N GLY A 311 -9.19 -7.16 4.92
CA GLY A 311 -10.54 -7.69 5.14
C GLY A 311 -10.63 -8.98 5.97
N PHE A 312 -9.53 -9.73 6.13
CA PHE A 312 -9.50 -10.84 7.07
C PHE A 312 -9.47 -10.31 8.50
N ILE A 313 -10.53 -10.62 9.27
CA ILE A 313 -10.63 -10.23 10.67
C ILE A 313 -9.57 -11.03 11.43
N HIS A 314 -8.87 -10.39 12.36
CA HIS A 314 -7.87 -11.03 13.18
C HIS A 314 -7.90 -10.51 14.62
N GLN A 315 -7.40 -11.32 15.55
CA GLN A 315 -7.07 -10.92 16.92
C GLN A 315 -5.90 -11.74 17.44
N GLY A 316 -5.14 -11.17 18.38
CA GLY A 316 -4.06 -11.90 19.04
C GLY A 316 -3.84 -11.51 20.51
N ASP A 317 -3.70 -12.53 21.34
CA ASP A 317 -3.53 -12.48 22.80
C ASP A 317 -2.25 -13.23 23.21
N CYS A 318 -1.63 -12.82 24.32
CA CYS A 318 -0.45 -13.52 24.85
C CYS A 318 -0.86 -14.63 25.82
N LEU A 319 -0.12 -15.73 25.76
CA LEU A 319 -0.24 -16.81 26.73
C LEU A 319 0.18 -16.32 28.13
N PRO A 320 -0.28 -16.95 29.23
CA PRO A 320 0.02 -16.48 30.59
C PRO A 320 1.51 -16.49 30.97
N ASP A 321 2.34 -17.26 30.26
CA ASP A 321 3.74 -17.57 30.56
C ASP A 321 4.76 -16.83 29.69
N ALA A 322 4.33 -16.14 28.63
CA ALA A 322 5.22 -15.49 27.68
C ALA A 322 4.69 -14.13 27.21
N HIS A 323 5.60 -13.16 27.05
CA HIS A 323 5.29 -11.93 26.29
C HIS A 323 5.26 -12.23 24.80
N SER A 324 4.88 -11.22 24.00
CA SER A 324 5.06 -11.26 22.55
C SER A 324 5.62 -9.94 22.05
N LEU A 325 6.66 -10.02 21.23
CA LEU A 325 7.06 -8.96 20.29
C LEU A 325 6.83 -9.46 18.87
N HIS A 326 6.12 -8.69 18.04
CA HIS A 326 6.08 -8.90 16.59
C HIS A 326 6.16 -7.58 15.85
N ILE A 327 6.60 -7.65 14.59
CA ILE A 327 6.49 -6.56 13.63
C ILE A 327 5.50 -6.97 12.55
N THR A 328 4.50 -6.14 12.28
CA THR A 328 3.61 -6.32 11.13
C THR A 328 4.15 -5.45 10.01
N VAL A 329 4.64 -6.07 8.94
CA VAL A 329 4.97 -5.39 7.68
C VAL A 329 3.69 -5.27 6.86
N SER A 330 3.39 -4.08 6.36
CA SER A 330 2.14 -3.77 5.66
C SER A 330 2.39 -3.13 4.30
N SER A 331 1.56 -3.44 3.31
CA SER A 331 1.68 -2.86 1.95
C SER A 331 0.30 -2.74 1.27
N PHE A 332 0.29 -2.19 0.05
CA PHE A 332 -0.85 -2.19 -0.88
C PHE A 332 -2.07 -1.32 -0.51
N GLN A 333 -1.95 -0.43 0.48
CA GLN A 333 -3.01 0.54 0.81
C GLN A 333 -3.39 1.36 -0.44
N LYS A 334 -4.70 1.44 -0.76
CA LYS A 334 -5.24 2.21 -1.90
C LYS A 334 -4.54 1.94 -3.24
N ASN A 335 -4.17 0.67 -3.47
CA ASN A 335 -3.50 0.24 -4.70
C ASN A 335 -4.36 -0.69 -5.59
N SER A 336 -5.67 -0.51 -5.58
CA SER A 336 -6.62 -1.32 -6.35
C SER A 336 -6.82 -0.81 -7.79
N TRP A 337 -7.48 -1.64 -8.62
CA TRP A 337 -8.02 -1.22 -9.91
C TRP A 337 -9.00 -0.04 -9.80
N GLY A 338 -9.76 0.05 -8.68
CA GLY A 338 -10.63 1.20 -8.40
C GLY A 338 -9.84 2.49 -8.24
N ASP A 339 -8.71 2.45 -7.53
CA ASP A 339 -7.83 3.61 -7.33
C ASP A 339 -7.18 4.08 -8.63
N LEU A 340 -6.89 3.17 -9.57
CA LEU A 340 -6.45 3.52 -10.93
C LEU A 340 -7.61 4.12 -11.75
N LEU A 341 -8.81 3.52 -11.71
CA LEU A 341 -9.97 4.06 -12.43
C LEU A 341 -10.42 5.43 -11.90
N HIS A 342 -10.19 5.74 -10.61
CA HIS A 342 -10.33 7.08 -10.06
C HIS A 342 -9.39 8.13 -10.67
N LYS A 343 -8.33 7.72 -11.38
CA LYS A 343 -7.46 8.59 -12.20
C LYS A 343 -7.83 8.53 -13.68
N VAL A 344 -8.08 7.34 -14.22
CA VAL A 344 -8.40 7.15 -15.66
C VAL A 344 -9.73 7.79 -16.05
N VAL A 345 -10.81 7.56 -15.28
CA VAL A 345 -12.17 7.94 -15.70
C VAL A 345 -12.40 9.46 -15.77
N PRO A 346 -11.94 10.29 -14.80
CA PRO A 346 -12.06 11.75 -14.91
C PRO A 346 -11.28 12.30 -16.12
N ALA A 347 -10.01 11.93 -16.27
CA ALA A 347 -9.17 12.40 -17.36
C ALA A 347 -9.70 11.95 -18.75
N ALA A 348 -10.23 10.71 -18.85
CA ALA A 348 -10.88 10.24 -20.07
C ALA A 348 -12.13 11.06 -20.43
N LEU A 349 -12.88 11.55 -19.42
CA LEU A 349 -14.08 12.34 -19.62
C LEU A 349 -13.74 13.77 -20.05
N GLU A 350 -12.67 14.35 -19.50
CA GLU A 350 -12.12 15.64 -19.90
C GLU A 350 -11.69 15.60 -21.38
N ILE A 351 -10.84 14.64 -21.78
CA ILE A 351 -10.44 14.42 -23.19
C ILE A 351 -11.67 14.23 -24.09
N ALA A 352 -12.61 13.35 -23.70
CA ALA A 352 -13.80 13.09 -24.49
C ALA A 352 -14.68 14.35 -24.65
N MET A 353 -14.76 15.21 -23.64
CA MET A 353 -15.47 16.48 -23.71
C MET A 353 -14.76 17.53 -24.58
N GLU A 354 -13.45 17.46 -24.76
CA GLU A 354 -12.69 18.31 -25.70
C GLU A 354 -12.80 17.82 -27.15
N GLU A 355 -12.61 16.52 -27.38
CA GLU A 355 -12.51 15.95 -28.73
C GLU A 355 -13.88 15.65 -29.35
N ASP A 356 -14.88 15.21 -28.55
CA ASP A 356 -16.09 14.57 -29.07
C ASP A 356 -17.40 15.32 -28.72
N VAL A 357 -18.05 15.82 -29.77
CA VAL A 357 -19.33 16.53 -29.64
C VAL A 357 -20.43 15.66 -29.03
N GLU A 358 -20.36 14.33 -29.10
CA GLU A 358 -21.34 13.44 -28.45
C GLU A 358 -21.37 13.58 -26.92
N PHE A 359 -20.24 13.92 -26.29
CA PHE A 359 -20.13 14.19 -24.85
C PHE A 359 -20.49 15.64 -24.49
N ARG A 360 -20.38 16.58 -25.46
CA ARG A 360 -20.82 17.98 -25.30
C ARG A 360 -22.30 18.23 -25.58
N GLN A 361 -23.03 17.25 -26.11
CA GLN A 361 -24.47 17.38 -26.39
C GLN A 361 -25.27 17.63 -25.11
N GLY A 362 -26.08 18.69 -25.11
CA GLY A 362 -26.96 19.02 -23.99
C GLY A 362 -27.97 17.90 -23.67
N LEU A 363 -28.26 17.73 -22.37
CA LEU A 363 -29.27 16.79 -21.90
C LEU A 363 -30.67 17.17 -22.43
N PRO A 364 -31.59 16.20 -22.60
CA PRO A 364 -32.99 16.50 -22.94
C PRO A 364 -33.61 17.44 -21.91
N LEU A 365 -34.22 18.55 -22.35
CA LEU A 365 -34.69 19.63 -21.46
C LEU A 365 -35.67 19.17 -20.36
N ASP A 366 -36.40 18.08 -20.63
CA ASP A 366 -37.43 17.50 -19.76
C ASP A 366 -36.92 16.34 -18.90
N TYR A 367 -35.61 16.03 -18.89
CA TYR A 367 -35.07 14.82 -18.24
C TYR A 367 -35.43 14.69 -16.76
N LEU A 368 -35.55 15.80 -16.02
CA LEU A 368 -35.97 15.82 -14.61
C LEU A 368 -37.40 15.28 -14.38
N THR A 369 -38.23 15.24 -15.43
CA THR A 369 -39.61 14.72 -15.37
C THR A 369 -39.70 13.20 -15.46
N TYR A 370 -38.61 12.51 -15.84
CA TYR A 370 -38.56 11.05 -15.93
C TYR A 370 -37.29 10.41 -15.38
N MET A 371 -36.19 11.14 -15.11
CA MET A 371 -34.96 10.65 -14.48
C MET A 371 -34.90 11.01 -12.98
N GLY A 372 -33.88 10.49 -12.28
CA GLY A 372 -33.66 10.71 -10.85
C GLY A 372 -34.47 9.77 -9.93
N VAL A 373 -34.17 9.83 -8.63
CA VAL A 373 -34.73 8.92 -7.59
C VAL A 373 -36.25 9.02 -7.49
N GLN A 374 -36.82 10.23 -7.58
CA GLN A 374 -38.27 10.45 -7.52
C GLN A 374 -39.05 9.77 -8.66
N ASN A 375 -38.37 9.45 -9.77
CA ASN A 375 -38.94 8.79 -10.95
C ASN A 375 -38.42 7.35 -11.12
N SER A 376 -37.79 6.77 -10.09
CA SER A 376 -37.06 5.49 -10.20
C SER A 376 -37.93 4.34 -10.72
N ASP A 377 -39.15 4.21 -10.20
CA ASP A 377 -40.14 3.19 -10.57
C ASP A 377 -41.06 3.59 -11.75
N LYS A 378 -40.80 4.73 -12.40
CA LYS A 378 -41.66 5.25 -13.47
C LYS A 378 -41.44 4.49 -14.77
N ASP A 379 -42.46 3.78 -15.25
CA ASP A 379 -42.46 3.16 -16.58
C ASP A 379 -42.62 4.24 -17.66
N ASP A 380 -41.47 4.71 -18.17
CA ASP A 380 -41.38 5.75 -19.20
C ASP A 380 -40.33 5.35 -20.23
N PRO A 381 -40.67 5.17 -21.52
CA PRO A 381 -39.73 4.72 -22.53
C PRO A 381 -38.56 5.69 -22.76
N ARG A 382 -38.66 6.94 -22.30
CA ARG A 382 -37.54 7.89 -22.30
C ARG A 382 -36.46 7.51 -21.30
N ARG A 383 -36.78 6.88 -20.15
CA ARG A 383 -35.78 6.35 -19.20
C ARG A 383 -34.90 5.30 -19.88
N THR A 384 -35.49 4.33 -20.57
CA THR A 384 -34.75 3.28 -21.28
C THR A 384 -33.81 3.86 -22.35
N LYS A 385 -34.29 4.84 -23.13
CA LYS A 385 -33.45 5.57 -24.11
C LYS A 385 -32.32 6.35 -23.44
N PHE A 386 -32.59 6.99 -22.30
CA PHE A 386 -31.57 7.73 -21.54
C PHE A 386 -30.49 6.80 -20.99
N PHE A 387 -30.86 5.66 -20.39
CA PHE A 387 -29.88 4.65 -19.95
C PHE A 387 -29.06 4.10 -21.12
N SER A 388 -29.70 3.78 -22.26
CA SER A 388 -28.97 3.34 -23.46
C SER A 388 -27.98 4.40 -23.98
N ARG A 389 -28.31 5.69 -23.83
CA ARG A 389 -27.39 6.81 -24.17
C ARG A 389 -26.21 6.86 -23.21
N VAL A 390 -26.43 6.69 -21.91
CA VAL A 390 -25.37 6.63 -20.89
C VAL A 390 -24.46 5.41 -21.13
N GLU A 391 -25.02 4.23 -21.36
CA GLU A 391 -24.26 3.01 -21.66
C GLU A 391 -23.39 3.15 -22.93
N HIS A 392 -23.93 3.76 -23.99
CA HIS A 392 -23.18 4.08 -25.21
C HIS A 392 -22.00 5.02 -24.92
N LEU A 393 -22.23 6.12 -24.21
CA LEU A 393 -21.18 7.09 -23.88
C LEU A 393 -20.13 6.48 -22.94
N MET A 394 -20.53 5.72 -21.91
CA MET A 394 -19.60 5.01 -21.02
C MET A 394 -18.75 3.97 -21.76
N LYS A 395 -19.32 3.28 -22.77
CA LYS A 395 -18.55 2.39 -23.65
C LYS A 395 -17.60 3.17 -24.54
N LYS A 396 -18.04 4.29 -25.12
CA LYS A 396 -17.22 5.16 -25.97
C LYS A 396 -16.07 5.80 -25.20
N LEU A 397 -16.27 6.13 -23.92
CA LEU A 397 -15.26 6.72 -23.03
C LEU A 397 -13.93 5.94 -23.00
N THR A 398 -13.98 4.62 -23.18
CA THR A 398 -12.78 3.76 -23.22
C THR A 398 -11.81 4.08 -24.35
N THR A 399 -12.24 4.76 -25.43
CA THR A 399 -11.33 5.19 -26.51
C THR A 399 -10.50 6.41 -26.15
N TYR A 400 -10.89 7.15 -25.11
CA TYR A 400 -10.22 8.36 -24.63
C TYR A 400 -9.43 8.12 -23.33
N ALA A 401 -9.29 6.87 -22.89
CA ALA A 401 -8.69 6.53 -21.59
C ALA A 401 -7.16 6.75 -21.56
N PRO A 402 -6.64 7.75 -20.82
CA PRO A 402 -5.21 8.06 -20.82
C PRO A 402 -4.50 7.20 -19.75
N VAL A 403 -4.44 5.90 -20.00
CA VAL A 403 -4.01 4.91 -18.98
C VAL A 403 -2.59 5.17 -18.50
N ASP A 404 -1.65 5.45 -19.39
CA ASP A 404 -0.25 5.71 -19.01
C ASP A 404 -0.11 6.97 -18.15
N ALA A 405 -0.79 8.06 -18.52
CA ALA A 405 -0.84 9.28 -17.71
C ALA A 405 -1.44 9.01 -16.33
N ALA A 406 -2.53 8.24 -16.24
CA ALA A 406 -3.14 7.87 -14.97
C ALA A 406 -2.23 6.98 -14.09
N VAL A 407 -1.43 6.09 -14.72
CA VAL A 407 -0.39 5.30 -14.04
C VAL A 407 0.73 6.20 -13.53
N ASP A 408 1.19 7.18 -14.30
CA ASP A 408 2.16 8.18 -13.84
C ASP A 408 1.63 9.02 -12.67
N GLN A 409 0.35 9.42 -12.70
CA GLN A 409 -0.28 10.10 -11.56
C GLN A 409 -0.33 9.22 -10.30
N LYS A 410 -0.48 7.90 -10.42
CA LYS A 410 -0.29 6.97 -9.28
C LYS A 410 1.18 6.82 -8.90
N ALA A 411 2.10 6.81 -9.86
CA ALA A 411 3.53 6.71 -9.60
C ALA A 411 4.06 7.94 -8.83
N ARG A 412 3.61 9.16 -9.15
CA ARG A 412 3.93 10.38 -8.37
C ARG A 412 3.59 10.24 -6.89
N VAL A 413 2.40 9.70 -6.58
CA VAL A 413 1.97 9.44 -5.20
C VAL A 413 2.85 8.37 -4.55
N PHE A 414 3.06 7.23 -5.23
CA PHE A 414 3.94 6.17 -4.74
C PHE A 414 5.38 6.65 -4.46
N LEU A 415 5.97 7.49 -5.31
CA LEU A 415 7.29 8.06 -5.07
C LEU A 415 7.30 9.04 -3.88
N HIS A 416 6.18 9.70 -3.56
CA HIS A 416 6.07 10.49 -2.31
C HIS A 416 5.96 9.60 -1.07
N ASP A 417 5.25 8.48 -1.18
CA ASP A 417 5.03 7.52 -0.10
C ASP A 417 6.29 6.68 0.24
N CYS A 418 7.17 6.47 -0.75
CA CYS A 418 8.38 5.68 -0.64
C CYS A 418 9.31 6.12 0.51
N LEU A 419 9.88 5.15 1.21
CA LEU A 419 11.08 5.40 2.01
C LEU A 419 12.27 5.74 1.08
N PRO A 420 13.22 6.58 1.52
CA PRO A 420 14.48 6.75 0.82
C PRO A 420 15.22 5.40 0.75
N PRO A 421 16.04 5.15 -0.28
CA PRO A 421 16.75 3.88 -0.40
C PRO A 421 17.89 3.78 0.60
N MET A 422 18.00 2.65 1.31
CA MET A 422 19.24 2.29 2.00
C MET A 422 20.31 1.96 0.94
N LEU A 423 21.46 2.64 0.98
CA LEU A 423 22.55 2.42 0.02
C LEU A 423 23.46 1.28 0.47
N THR A 424 24.04 0.54 -0.48
CA THR A 424 25.16 -0.35 -0.17
C THR A 424 26.42 0.49 0.11
N PRO A 425 27.45 -0.05 0.78
CA PRO A 425 28.70 0.67 0.99
C PRO A 425 29.36 1.18 -0.30
N GLU A 426 29.29 0.40 -1.39
CA GLU A 426 29.78 0.79 -2.73
C GLU A 426 29.01 1.99 -3.29
N GLU A 427 27.68 1.94 -3.24
CA GLU A 427 26.82 3.00 -3.79
C GLU A 427 26.85 4.28 -2.95
N LEU A 428 27.05 4.16 -1.64
CA LEU A 428 27.36 5.31 -0.79
C LEU A 428 28.66 5.96 -1.26
N ALA A 429 29.75 5.20 -1.32
CA ALA A 429 31.09 5.68 -1.69
C ALA A 429 31.23 6.21 -3.13
N THR A 430 30.30 5.90 -4.02
CA THR A 430 30.32 6.32 -5.45
C THR A 430 29.19 7.27 -5.83
N SER A 431 28.37 7.70 -4.86
CA SER A 431 27.32 8.73 -5.05
C SER A 431 27.73 10.06 -4.39
N VAL A 432 26.95 11.11 -4.63
CA VAL A 432 27.16 12.43 -4.00
C VAL A 432 27.22 12.37 -2.46
N LEU A 433 26.57 11.40 -1.83
CA LEU A 433 26.57 11.21 -0.38
C LEU A 433 27.91 10.71 0.18
N GLY A 434 28.75 10.08 -0.66
CA GLY A 434 30.11 9.65 -0.32
C GLY A 434 31.20 10.46 -1.01
N ALA A 435 30.86 11.61 -1.62
CA ALA A 435 31.82 12.47 -2.30
C ALA A 435 32.96 12.89 -1.37
N SER A 436 34.17 12.91 -1.90
CA SER A 436 35.43 13.13 -1.16
C SER A 436 35.60 14.54 -0.58
N ALA A 437 34.86 15.52 -1.12
CA ALA A 437 34.92 16.93 -0.76
C ALA A 437 34.65 17.19 0.74
N ARG A 438 35.59 17.82 1.43
CA ARG A 438 35.54 18.04 2.88
C ARG A 438 36.22 19.32 3.33
N TRP A 439 35.97 19.74 4.56
CA TRP A 439 36.73 20.79 5.23
C TRP A 439 37.84 20.17 6.08
N GLU A 440 39.10 20.52 5.80
CA GLU A 440 40.27 20.01 6.53
C GLU A 440 41.32 21.11 6.66
N HIS A 441 41.99 21.20 7.82
CA HIS A 441 43.08 22.17 8.07
C HIS A 441 42.77 23.64 7.72
N GLY A 442 41.49 24.05 7.75
CA GLY A 442 41.06 25.42 7.42
C GLY A 442 40.87 25.69 5.91
N GLN A 443 40.86 24.66 5.08
CA GLN A 443 40.64 24.73 3.64
C GLN A 443 39.61 23.70 3.18
N VAL A 444 39.04 23.90 1.98
CA VAL A 444 38.21 22.89 1.32
C VAL A 444 39.13 21.96 0.53
N MET A 445 39.07 20.67 0.82
CA MET A 445 39.86 19.60 0.20
C MET A 445 39.00 18.78 -0.75
N ASP A 446 39.63 18.16 -1.74
CA ASP A 446 39.05 17.21 -2.70
C ASP A 446 37.78 17.73 -3.42
N VAL A 447 37.78 19.03 -3.70
CA VAL A 447 36.76 19.70 -4.52
C VAL A 447 37.17 19.58 -5.99
N GLY A 448 36.24 19.15 -6.84
CA GLY A 448 36.39 19.23 -8.30
C GLY A 448 36.77 17.94 -9.01
N ALA A 449 36.48 16.77 -8.42
CA ALA A 449 36.36 15.55 -9.19
C ALA A 449 35.19 15.69 -10.17
N LYS A 450 35.49 15.70 -11.48
CA LYS A 450 34.51 16.03 -12.52
C LYS A 450 33.95 14.80 -13.22
N ILE A 451 32.66 14.84 -13.51
CA ILE A 451 32.07 13.92 -14.47
C ILE A 451 32.57 14.30 -15.87
N THR A 452 32.94 13.29 -16.65
CA THR A 452 33.45 13.47 -18.02
C THR A 452 32.66 12.60 -18.97
N ALA A 453 32.78 12.85 -20.27
CA ALA A 453 32.21 11.98 -21.29
C ALA A 453 32.73 10.52 -21.25
N LYS A 454 33.78 10.20 -20.46
CA LYS A 454 34.26 8.83 -20.22
C LYS A 454 33.76 8.21 -18.90
N THR A 455 33.23 9.02 -18.00
CA THR A 455 32.71 8.56 -16.71
C THR A 455 31.56 7.59 -16.94
N ARG A 456 31.56 6.47 -16.21
CA ARG A 456 30.50 5.46 -16.27
C ARG A 456 29.54 5.68 -15.12
N VAL A 457 28.24 5.72 -15.42
CA VAL A 457 27.16 6.03 -14.48
C VAL A 457 25.99 5.05 -14.62
N ARG A 458 25.22 4.87 -13.55
CA ARG A 458 23.89 4.23 -13.59
C ARG A 458 22.94 4.89 -12.61
N VAL A 459 21.63 4.71 -12.81
CA VAL A 459 20.63 5.06 -11.79
C VAL A 459 20.94 4.30 -10.49
N LEU A 460 20.82 4.96 -9.35
CA LEU A 460 21.20 4.44 -8.04
C LEU A 460 20.39 3.18 -7.65
N ARG A 461 19.08 3.20 -7.92
CA ARG A 461 18.12 2.09 -7.70
C ARG A 461 17.14 2.02 -8.86
N GLY A 462 16.66 0.83 -9.20
CA GLY A 462 15.72 0.61 -10.28
C GLY A 462 14.31 1.18 -10.08
N GLY A 463 14.01 1.71 -8.89
CA GLY A 463 12.76 2.38 -8.53
C GLY A 463 12.91 3.72 -7.81
N CYS A 464 14.11 4.34 -7.75
CA CYS A 464 14.29 5.63 -7.04
C CYS A 464 13.98 6.87 -7.88
N ALA A 465 13.64 6.71 -9.17
CA ALA A 465 13.29 7.82 -10.06
C ALA A 465 12.24 7.41 -11.10
N ARG A 466 11.37 8.35 -11.47
CA ARG A 466 10.31 8.20 -12.48
C ARG A 466 10.14 9.49 -13.26
N LEU A 467 10.23 9.40 -14.59
CA LEU A 467 9.84 10.49 -15.50
C LEU A 467 8.31 10.49 -15.62
N CYS A 468 7.68 11.65 -15.47
CA CYS A 468 6.24 11.84 -15.65
C CYS A 468 5.98 13.17 -16.36
N SER A 469 4.97 13.25 -17.21
CA SER A 469 4.46 14.51 -17.75
C SER A 469 3.11 14.88 -17.14
N ASP A 470 2.81 16.18 -17.10
CA ASP A 470 1.51 16.75 -16.74
C ASP A 470 0.80 17.45 -17.90
N GLY A 471 1.35 17.37 -19.12
CA GLY A 471 0.83 18.02 -20.33
C GLY A 471 1.59 19.31 -20.70
N GLU A 472 2.09 20.05 -19.70
CA GLU A 472 2.86 21.27 -19.91
C GLU A 472 4.37 21.02 -19.84
N ALA A 473 4.80 20.25 -18.82
CA ALA A 473 6.19 19.97 -18.54
C ALA A 473 6.45 18.46 -18.40
N VAL A 474 7.74 18.11 -18.42
CA VAL A 474 8.20 16.77 -18.04
C VAL A 474 9.01 16.92 -16.76
N HIS A 475 8.66 16.14 -15.74
CA HIS A 475 9.30 16.17 -14.43
C HIS A 475 9.92 14.82 -14.10
N LEU A 476 11.14 14.86 -13.55
CA LEU A 476 11.77 13.70 -12.94
C LEU A 476 11.47 13.72 -11.44
N TYR A 477 10.61 12.81 -10.99
CA TYR A 477 10.31 12.55 -9.59
C TYR A 477 11.32 11.53 -9.04
N TYR A 478 11.72 11.67 -7.77
CA TYR A 478 12.74 10.81 -7.16
C TYR A 478 12.56 10.65 -5.64
N THR A 479 13.12 9.59 -5.08
CA THR A 479 12.92 9.18 -3.67
C THR A 479 14.14 9.36 -2.77
N THR A 480 15.29 9.75 -3.31
CA THR A 480 16.57 9.83 -2.57
C THR A 480 16.60 10.91 -1.50
N GLU A 481 15.79 11.96 -1.66
CA GLU A 481 15.58 13.04 -0.68
C GLU A 481 14.35 12.82 0.23
N ASN A 482 13.68 11.66 0.17
CA ASN A 482 12.55 11.38 1.04
C ASN A 482 12.98 11.19 2.51
N SER A 483 12.07 11.48 3.43
CA SER A 483 12.26 11.21 4.85
C SER A 483 11.85 9.78 5.23
N ARG A 484 12.53 9.17 6.22
CA ARG A 484 12.12 7.89 6.85
C ARG A 484 10.78 8.00 7.61
N VAL A 485 10.36 9.22 7.96
CA VAL A 485 9.01 9.56 8.43
C VAL A 485 8.14 9.92 7.23
N TYR A 486 7.03 9.19 7.05
CA TYR A 486 6.06 9.35 5.96
C TYR A 486 5.59 10.81 5.80
N HIS A 487 5.67 11.32 4.56
CA HIS A 487 5.23 12.68 4.15
C HIS A 487 5.76 13.85 5.00
N LYS A 488 6.83 13.66 5.79
CA LYS A 488 7.52 14.78 6.47
C LYS A 488 8.11 15.76 5.45
N GLU A 489 8.58 15.24 4.33
CA GLU A 489 9.07 16.01 3.19
C GLU A 489 7.97 16.17 2.14
N GLN A 490 8.02 17.27 1.38
CA GLN A 490 7.21 17.44 0.17
C GLN A 490 7.74 16.54 -0.96
N LEU A 491 6.87 16.17 -1.90
CA LEU A 491 7.23 15.41 -3.10
C LEU A 491 8.37 16.09 -3.87
N LYS A 492 9.44 15.35 -4.12
CA LYS A 492 10.67 15.85 -4.74
C LYS A 492 10.63 15.62 -6.25
N SER A 493 10.85 16.68 -7.02
CA SER A 493 11.05 16.62 -8.47
C SER A 493 11.89 17.80 -8.96
N PHE A 494 12.25 17.77 -10.24
CA PHE A 494 12.63 18.94 -11.02
C PHE A 494 12.19 18.76 -12.46
N GLU A 495 12.10 19.85 -13.20
CA GLU A 495 11.76 19.86 -14.63
C GLU A 495 12.92 19.31 -15.46
N ILE A 496 12.60 18.44 -16.42
CA ILE A 496 13.51 17.92 -17.44
C ILE A 496 13.15 18.60 -18.75
N LYS A 497 14.11 19.34 -19.32
CA LYS A 497 13.95 19.93 -20.64
C LYS A 497 13.70 18.84 -21.70
N VAL A 498 12.95 19.18 -22.75
CA VAL A 498 12.54 18.23 -23.79
C VAL A 498 13.76 17.58 -24.49
N GLU A 499 14.83 18.33 -24.71
CA GLU A 499 16.10 17.83 -25.28
C GLU A 499 16.84 16.80 -24.40
N HIS A 500 16.42 16.62 -23.14
CA HIS A 500 17.02 15.68 -22.19
C HIS A 500 16.14 14.46 -21.89
N THR A 501 14.88 14.40 -22.35
CA THR A 501 13.95 13.30 -21.98
C THR A 501 14.47 11.94 -22.42
N ASP A 502 14.95 11.84 -23.65
CA ASP A 502 15.45 10.60 -24.24
C ASP A 502 16.69 10.07 -23.49
N ALA A 503 17.49 10.97 -22.89
CA ALA A 503 18.63 10.60 -22.09
C ALA A 503 18.24 10.08 -20.70
N ILE A 504 17.20 10.65 -20.07
CA ILE A 504 16.62 10.10 -18.84
C ILE A 504 15.99 8.73 -19.10
N GLU A 505 15.21 8.59 -20.18
CA GLU A 505 14.62 7.31 -20.58
C GLU A 505 15.71 6.26 -20.87
N PHE A 506 16.75 6.60 -21.64
CA PHE A 506 17.89 5.72 -21.91
C PHE A 506 18.56 5.24 -20.62
N LEU A 507 18.77 6.15 -19.66
CA LEU A 507 19.45 5.85 -18.40
C LEU A 507 18.60 4.96 -17.47
N ILE A 508 17.30 5.23 -17.37
CA ILE A 508 16.34 4.40 -16.62
C ILE A 508 16.23 2.99 -17.22
N HIS A 509 16.10 2.88 -18.55
CA HIS A 509 15.99 1.59 -19.25
C HIS A 509 17.31 0.80 -19.29
N SER A 510 18.47 1.46 -19.13
CA SER A 510 19.77 0.81 -19.06
C SER A 510 20.05 0.11 -17.71
N TYR A 511 19.32 0.49 -16.65
CA TYR A 511 19.48 -0.10 -15.31
C TYR A 511 19.33 -1.64 -15.34
N PRO A 512 20.23 -2.42 -14.69
CA PRO A 512 21.27 -2.03 -13.73
C PRO A 512 22.66 -1.79 -14.36
N LYS A 513 22.77 -1.70 -15.68
CA LYS A 513 24.07 -1.57 -16.36
C LYS A 513 24.61 -0.14 -16.20
N PHE A 514 25.92 -0.04 -16.00
CA PHE A 514 26.64 1.20 -16.20
C PHE A 514 26.69 1.57 -17.68
N VAL A 515 26.41 2.84 -17.97
CA VAL A 515 26.55 3.47 -19.29
C VAL A 515 27.57 4.60 -19.20
N THR A 516 28.23 4.91 -20.31
CA THR A 516 29.19 6.01 -20.38
C THR A 516 28.45 7.32 -20.62
N VAL A 517 28.78 8.40 -19.91
CA VAL A 517 28.10 9.72 -20.09
C VAL A 517 28.14 10.19 -21.56
N GLY A 518 29.24 9.93 -22.27
CA GLY A 518 29.36 10.22 -23.70
C GLY A 518 28.36 9.47 -24.60
N SER A 519 27.66 8.42 -24.12
CA SER A 519 26.61 7.71 -24.85
C SER A 519 25.19 8.20 -24.54
N PHE A 520 25.01 9.25 -23.73
CA PHE A 520 23.70 9.86 -23.53
C PHE A 520 23.18 10.45 -24.85
N PRO A 521 21.93 10.20 -25.24
CA PRO A 521 21.30 10.84 -26.41
C PRO A 521 20.94 12.29 -26.09
N CYS A 522 21.94 13.17 -26.14
CA CYS A 522 21.78 14.64 -26.10
C CYS A 522 22.57 15.27 -27.25
N ASP A 523 22.16 16.45 -27.70
CA ASP A 523 22.68 17.10 -28.91
C ASP A 523 24.18 17.43 -28.82
N SER A 524 24.66 17.98 -27.69
CA SER A 524 26.08 18.29 -27.49
C SER A 524 26.75 17.39 -26.44
N ALA A 525 28.09 17.41 -26.39
CA ALA A 525 28.85 16.75 -25.32
C ALA A 525 28.76 17.50 -23.97
N GLU A 526 28.48 18.80 -24.00
CA GLU A 526 28.33 19.66 -22.82
C GLU A 526 27.01 19.36 -22.10
N ASP A 527 25.92 19.17 -22.85
CA ASP A 527 24.60 18.78 -22.31
C ASP A 527 24.68 17.43 -21.59
N ARG A 528 25.38 16.45 -22.17
CA ARG A 528 25.54 15.11 -21.57
C ARG A 528 26.25 15.17 -20.21
N ILE A 529 27.30 15.98 -20.11
CA ILE A 529 28.05 16.18 -18.86
C ILE A 529 27.18 16.94 -17.86
N THR A 530 26.58 18.06 -18.25
CA THR A 530 25.73 18.90 -17.39
C THR A 530 24.53 18.11 -16.83
N LEU A 531 23.89 17.29 -17.66
CA LEU A 531 22.79 16.42 -17.23
C LEU A 531 23.26 15.35 -16.24
N ALA A 532 24.43 14.74 -16.47
CA ALA A 532 25.00 13.77 -15.56
C ALA A 532 25.43 14.39 -14.23
N GLU A 533 26.01 15.60 -14.23
CA GLU A 533 26.35 16.37 -13.03
C GLU A 533 25.08 16.67 -12.21
N LEU A 534 24.03 17.22 -12.83
CA LEU A 534 22.75 17.47 -12.16
C LEU A 534 22.13 16.20 -11.54
N LEU A 535 22.12 15.08 -12.27
CA LEU A 535 21.59 13.82 -11.76
C LEU A 535 22.42 13.24 -10.61
N PHE A 536 23.75 13.44 -10.64
CA PHE A 536 24.65 13.02 -9.58
C PHE A 536 24.45 13.86 -8.32
N GLU A 537 24.37 15.19 -8.45
CA GLU A 537 24.13 16.13 -7.35
C GLU A 537 22.81 15.85 -6.60
N ARG A 538 21.76 15.41 -7.32
CA ARG A 538 20.48 14.97 -6.72
C ARG A 538 20.51 13.54 -6.17
N GLY A 539 21.65 12.85 -6.25
CA GLY A 539 21.81 11.46 -5.85
C GLY A 539 20.98 10.47 -6.67
N ILE A 540 20.51 10.83 -7.86
CA ILE A 540 19.69 9.95 -8.71
C ILE A 540 20.57 8.90 -9.41
N ILE A 541 21.82 9.26 -9.69
CA ILE A 541 22.84 8.36 -10.25
C ILE A 541 24.06 8.28 -9.35
N HIS A 542 24.90 7.28 -9.63
CA HIS A 542 26.23 7.15 -9.04
C HIS A 542 27.21 6.65 -10.10
N THR A 543 28.51 6.82 -9.84
CA THR A 543 29.59 6.44 -10.76
C THR A 543 30.05 4.99 -10.56
N ALA A 544 30.73 4.43 -11.55
CA ALA A 544 31.32 3.08 -11.43
C ALA A 544 32.63 3.06 -10.61
N ASP A 545 33.24 4.22 -10.44
CA ASP A 545 34.52 4.46 -9.79
C ASP A 545 34.33 5.75 -8.95
N ALA A 546 34.88 5.83 -7.74
CA ALA A 546 34.68 6.99 -6.86
C ALA A 546 35.25 8.28 -7.49
N LEU A 547 34.63 9.42 -7.18
CA LEU A 547 35.01 10.76 -7.63
C LEU A 547 35.97 11.44 -6.63
#